data_AF-A0A968IYI3-F1
#
_entry.id   AF-A0A968IYI3-F1
#
_cell.length_a   1.000
_cell.length_b   1.000
_cell.length_c   1.000
_cell.angle_alpha   90.00
_cell.angle_beta   90.00
_cell.angle_gamma   90.00
#
_symmetry.space_group_name_H-M   'P 1'
#
loop_
_entity.id
_entity.type
_entity.pdbx_description
1 polymer ?
#
loop_
_entity_poly.entity_id
_entity_poly.type
_entity_poly.pdbx_seq_one_letter_code
_entity_poly.pdbx_strand_id
1 'polypeptide(L)'
;MGARIETQHRIADLAELNDFDRVVVAAGRGSAALLGGKKRCRCRPWGGQALRVHCPAVKLKPVVRLDGDINVVPLADGEFWVGATVEFPPAVLPRPEKRGRFVGGSPAGLPSF
;
A
#
# COMPACT_ATOMS: atom_id res chain seq x y z
N MET A 1 -12.87 -29.92 -8.64
CA MET A 1 -13.07 -28.57 -9.21
C MET A 1 -11.79 -27.78 -9.00
N GLY A 2 -11.17 -27.28 -10.07
CA GLY A 2 -9.94 -26.49 -9.99
C GLY A 2 -10.21 -25.02 -10.26
N ALA A 3 -9.53 -24.12 -9.54
CA ALA A 3 -9.52 -22.70 -9.88
C ALA A 3 -8.60 -22.44 -11.08
N ARG A 4 -8.97 -21.47 -11.91
CA ARG A 4 -8.15 -20.96 -13.01
C ARG A 4 -7.84 -19.49 -12.75
N ILE A 5 -6.64 -19.06 -13.11
CA ILE A 5 -6.22 -17.66 -13.02
C ILE A 5 -5.96 -17.17 -14.43
N GLU A 6 -6.69 -16.12 -14.82
CA GLU A 6 -6.47 -15.42 -16.08
C GLU A 6 -5.92 -14.03 -15.75
N THR A 7 -4.83 -13.65 -16.40
CA THR A 7 -4.21 -12.33 -16.26
C THR A 7 -4.33 -11.56 -17.56
N GLN A 8 -4.10 -10.25 -17.55
CA GLN A 8 -4.20 -9.34 -18.71
C GLN A 8 -5.61 -9.15 -19.30
N HIS A 9 -6.62 -9.84 -18.78
CA HIS A 9 -8.02 -9.57 -19.08
C HIS A 9 -8.55 -8.43 -18.20
N ARG A 10 -8.62 -7.21 -18.73
CA ARG A 10 -9.17 -6.05 -18.01
C ARG A 10 -10.69 -5.99 -18.19
N ILE A 11 -11.42 -6.24 -17.11
CA ILE A 11 -12.88 -6.03 -17.06
C ILE A 11 -13.19 -4.54 -16.94
N ALA A 12 -13.97 -4.00 -17.88
CA ALA A 12 -14.46 -2.61 -17.86
C ALA A 12 -15.94 -2.53 -17.45
N ASP A 13 -16.72 -3.57 -17.73
CA ASP A 13 -18.13 -3.72 -17.40
C ASP A 13 -18.42 -5.12 -16.85
N LEU A 14 -19.29 -5.23 -15.84
CA LEU A 14 -19.71 -6.53 -15.30
C LEU A 14 -20.53 -7.36 -16.30
N ALA A 15 -21.08 -6.74 -17.35
CA ALA A 15 -21.74 -7.45 -18.44
C ALA A 15 -20.79 -8.41 -19.20
N GLU A 16 -19.48 -8.17 -19.15
CA GLU A 16 -18.46 -9.07 -19.72
C GLU A 16 -18.37 -10.42 -18.99
N LEU A 17 -18.98 -10.55 -17.81
CA LEU A 17 -18.97 -11.73 -16.95
C LEU A 17 -20.33 -12.44 -16.90
N ASN A 18 -21.13 -12.32 -17.96
CA ASN A 18 -22.48 -12.89 -18.05
C ASN A 18 -22.53 -14.43 -18.03
N ASP A 19 -21.42 -15.10 -18.35
CA ASP A 19 -21.29 -16.56 -18.25
C ASP A 19 -21.25 -17.08 -16.79
N PHE A 20 -21.21 -16.18 -15.80
CA PHE A 20 -21.17 -16.53 -14.38
C PHE A 20 -22.47 -16.15 -13.66
N ASP A 21 -23.05 -17.11 -12.94
CA ASP A 21 -24.25 -16.88 -12.10
C ASP A 21 -23.99 -15.91 -10.94
N ARG A 22 -22.73 -15.82 -10.50
CA ARG A 22 -22.27 -15.04 -9.34
C ARG A 22 -20.88 -14.47 -9.60
N VAL A 23 -20.72 -13.18 -9.30
CA VAL A 23 -19.44 -12.46 -9.41
C VAL A 23 -19.10 -11.81 -8.07
N VAL A 24 -17.89 -12.04 -7.57
CA VAL A 24 -17.33 -11.33 -6.40
C VAL A 24 -16.39 -10.23 -6.90
N VAL A 25 -16.74 -8.97 -6.64
CA VAL A 25 -15.92 -7.82 -7.05
C VAL A 25 -14.91 -7.48 -5.93
N ALA A 26 -13.64 -7.83 -6.15
CA ALA A 26 -12.52 -7.55 -5.25
C ALA A 26 -11.48 -6.60 -5.87
N ALA A 27 -11.91 -5.70 -6.77
CA ALA A 27 -11.02 -4.86 -7.59
C ALA A 27 -10.42 -3.62 -6.88
N GLY A 28 -10.53 -3.53 -5.55
CA GLY A 28 -10.09 -2.36 -4.79
C GLY A 28 -10.70 -1.06 -5.32
N ARG A 29 -9.86 -0.08 -5.68
CA ARG A 29 -10.28 1.21 -6.29
C ARG A 29 -11.07 1.04 -7.60
N GLY A 30 -10.81 -0.03 -8.37
CA GLY A 30 -11.51 -0.31 -9.62
C GLY A 30 -13.01 -0.62 -9.43
N SER A 31 -13.41 -1.06 -8.24
CA SER A 31 -14.79 -1.46 -7.94
C SER A 31 -15.79 -0.32 -8.13
N ALA A 32 -15.39 0.92 -7.88
CA ALA A 32 -16.27 2.08 -8.04
C ALA A 32 -16.69 2.29 -9.52
N ALA A 33 -15.78 2.02 -10.46
CA ALA A 33 -16.08 2.08 -11.89
C ALA A 33 -16.99 0.93 -12.32
N LEU A 34 -16.69 -0.31 -11.89
CA LEU A 34 -17.44 -1.51 -12.25
C LEU A 34 -18.88 -1.52 -11.72
N LEU A 35 -19.11 -0.95 -10.54
CA LEU A 35 -20.44 -0.93 -9.90
C LEU A 35 -21.30 0.28 -10.33
N GLY A 36 -20.82 1.06 -11.31
CA GLY A 36 -21.59 2.10 -12.00
C GLY A 36 -22.13 3.21 -11.11
N GLY A 37 -21.48 3.53 -9.98
CA GLY A 37 -21.92 4.55 -9.02
C GLY A 37 -23.27 4.30 -8.32
N LYS A 38 -24.06 3.31 -8.78
CA LYS A 38 -25.41 2.95 -8.28
C LYS A 38 -25.38 2.36 -6.87
N LYS A 39 -24.27 1.75 -6.48
CA LYS A 39 -23.94 1.43 -5.08
C LYS A 39 -22.74 2.30 -4.71
N ARG A 40 -22.92 3.24 -3.78
CA ARG A 40 -21.85 4.16 -3.33
C ARG A 40 -20.76 3.39 -2.58
N CYS A 41 -19.91 2.65 -3.28
CA CYS A 41 -18.59 2.29 -2.79
C CYS A 41 -17.79 3.60 -2.70
N ARG A 42 -17.87 4.28 -1.55
CA ARG A 42 -17.07 5.47 -1.25
C ARG A 42 -15.61 5.08 -0.96
N CYS A 43 -14.98 4.37 -1.89
CA CYS A 43 -13.55 4.06 -1.80
C CYS A 43 -12.79 5.29 -2.30
N ARG A 44 -12.25 6.08 -1.37
CA ARG A 44 -11.29 7.14 -1.70
C ARG A 44 -9.89 6.54 -1.71
N PRO A 45 -9.05 6.87 -2.70
CA PRO A 45 -7.68 6.43 -2.66
C PRO A 45 -6.91 7.20 -1.60
N TRP A 46 -6.11 6.48 -0.82
CA TRP A 46 -5.16 7.04 0.13
C TRP A 46 -3.76 6.79 -0.40
N GLY A 47 -2.95 7.85 -0.48
CA GLY A 47 -1.53 7.71 -0.81
C GLY A 47 -0.76 7.03 0.32
N GLY A 48 0.19 6.18 -0.03
CA GLY A 48 1.15 5.61 0.91
C GLY A 48 2.56 5.71 0.34
N GLN A 49 3.54 6.06 1.17
CA GLN A 49 4.94 6.09 0.79
C GLN A 49 5.80 5.41 1.86
N ALA A 50 6.75 4.61 1.41
CA ALA A 50 7.74 3.97 2.25
C ALA A 50 9.12 3.98 1.56
N LEU A 51 10.17 3.92 2.36
CA LEU A 51 11.53 3.61 1.93
C LEU A 51 11.82 2.14 2.19
N ARG A 52 12.42 1.46 1.22
CA ARG A 52 13.08 0.18 1.46
C ARG A 52 14.48 0.45 1.96
N VAL A 53 14.81 -0.05 3.14
CA VAL A 53 16.12 0.17 3.78
C VAL A 53 16.74 -1.18 4.05
N HIS A 54 18.00 -1.36 3.70
CA HIS A 54 18.79 -2.52 4.08
C HIS A 54 19.65 -2.15 5.29
N CYS A 55 19.43 -2.82 6.43
CA CYS A 55 20.14 -2.58 7.66
C CYS A 55 20.38 -3.93 8.40
N PRO A 56 21.35 -4.74 7.96
CA PRO A 56 21.54 -6.11 8.45
C PRO A 56 21.96 -6.19 9.92
N ALA A 57 22.46 -5.09 10.49
CA ALA A 57 22.80 -4.99 11.91
C ALA A 57 21.55 -4.97 12.81
N VAL A 58 20.42 -4.48 12.29
CA VAL A 58 19.17 -4.37 13.04
C VAL A 58 18.37 -5.66 12.90
N LYS A 59 17.92 -6.23 14.02
CA LYS A 59 17.13 -7.46 14.07
C LYS A 59 15.75 -7.22 14.68
N LEU A 60 14.89 -6.51 13.96
CA LEU A 60 13.49 -6.37 14.35
C LEU A 60 12.71 -7.62 13.93
N LYS A 61 11.95 -8.18 14.87
CA LYS A 61 11.02 -9.29 14.61
C LYS A 61 9.56 -8.83 14.50
N PRO A 62 9.05 -7.94 15.38
CA PRO A 62 7.74 -7.34 15.19
C PRO A 62 7.81 -6.10 14.30
N VAL A 63 6.64 -5.69 13.80
CA VAL A 63 6.45 -4.33 13.29
C VAL A 63 6.68 -3.34 14.43
N VAL A 64 7.50 -2.32 14.21
CA VAL A 64 7.75 -1.26 15.18
C VAL A 64 7.08 0.03 14.72
N ARG A 65 6.37 0.70 15.62
CA ARG A 65 5.89 2.06 15.40
C ARG A 65 6.90 3.02 16.03
N LEU A 66 7.44 3.94 15.22
CA LEU A 66 8.29 5.04 15.67
C LEU A 66 7.42 6.28 15.93
N ASP A 67 8.04 7.43 16.22
CA ASP A 67 7.33 8.68 16.51
C ASP A 67 6.23 9.01 15.50
N GLY A 68 5.00 9.17 16.02
CA GLY A 68 3.80 9.46 15.24
C GLY A 68 3.20 8.23 14.53
N ASP A 69 3.15 8.29 13.21
CA ASP A 69 2.48 7.33 12.30
C ASP A 69 3.48 6.52 11.45
N ILE A 70 4.78 6.58 11.79
CA ILE A 70 5.84 5.87 11.06
C ILE A 70 5.87 4.42 11.53
N ASN A 71 5.80 3.50 10.58
CA ASN A 71 5.91 2.07 10.82
C ASN A 71 7.17 1.54 10.15
N VAL A 72 7.90 0.70 10.89
CA VAL A 72 9.03 -0.08 10.43
C VAL A 72 8.58 -1.54 10.36
N VAL A 73 8.43 -2.05 9.14
CA VAL A 73 7.98 -3.42 8.89
C VAL A 73 9.20 -4.25 8.47
N PRO A 74 9.62 -5.25 9.27
CA PRO A 74 10.72 -6.13 8.90
C PRO A 74 10.36 -6.97 7.68
N LEU A 75 11.35 -7.16 6.81
CA LEU A 75 11.34 -8.07 5.68
C LEU A 75 12.39 -9.18 5.90
N ALA A 76 12.64 -9.99 4.87
CA ALA A 76 13.75 -10.92 4.86
C ALA A 76 15.11 -10.18 4.81
N ASP A 77 16.17 -10.88 5.18
CA ASP A 77 17.56 -10.49 4.91
C ASP A 77 17.99 -9.10 5.43
N GLY A 78 17.44 -8.71 6.59
CA GLY A 78 17.78 -7.44 7.22
C GLY A 78 17.27 -6.21 6.46
N GLU A 79 16.22 -6.39 5.65
CA GLU A 79 15.53 -5.28 5.00
C GLU A 79 14.29 -4.83 5.79
N PHE A 80 13.90 -3.58 5.57
CA PHE A 80 12.76 -2.95 6.22
C PHE A 80 11.99 -2.08 5.25
N TRP A 81 10.67 -2.07 5.37
CA TRP A 81 9.86 -0.92 4.94
C TRP A 81 9.79 0.09 6.08
N VAL A 82 10.26 1.31 5.84
CA VAL A 82 10.08 2.45 6.73
C VAL A 82 9.13 3.43 6.05
N GLY A 83 7.91 3.55 6.56
CA GLY A 83 6.89 4.35 5.89
C GLY A 83 5.80 4.84 6.81
N ALA A 84 5.00 5.76 6.29
CA ALA A 84 3.78 6.22 6.94
C ALA A 84 2.68 6.28 5.87
N THR A 85 1.49 5.89 6.27
CA THR A 85 0.28 6.25 5.52
C THR A 85 0.00 7.70 5.81
N VAL A 86 0.40 8.58 4.90
CA VAL A 86 0.06 9.99 5.03
C VAL A 86 -1.12 10.29 4.12
N GLU A 87 -2.16 10.80 4.74
CA GLU A 87 -3.46 11.13 4.18
C GLU A 87 -3.36 12.20 3.08
N PHE A 88 -2.84 11.84 1.91
CA PHE A 88 -2.71 12.74 0.77
C PHE A 88 -3.49 12.22 -0.44
N PRO A 89 -4.00 13.13 -1.29
CA PRO A 89 -4.40 12.77 -2.63
C PRO A 89 -3.24 12.05 -3.34
N PRO A 90 -3.49 10.87 -3.95
CA PRO A 90 -2.46 10.00 -4.52
C PRO A 90 -1.79 10.58 -5.79
N ALA A 91 -2.22 11.75 -6.26
CA ALA A 91 -1.84 12.30 -7.56
C ALA A 91 -0.34 12.61 -7.68
N VAL A 92 0.41 12.71 -6.57
CA VAL A 92 1.86 12.96 -6.58
C VAL A 92 2.53 12.09 -5.51
N LEU A 93 3.07 10.96 -5.94
CA LEU A 93 3.96 10.07 -5.19
C LEU A 93 5.08 9.58 -6.12
N PRO A 94 6.34 9.43 -5.65
CA PRO A 94 6.80 9.76 -4.31
C PRO A 94 6.89 11.28 -4.09
N ARG A 95 6.76 11.69 -2.84
CA ARG A 95 6.98 13.05 -2.33
C ARG A 95 8.39 13.15 -1.77
N PRO A 96 9.35 13.77 -2.48
CA PRO A 96 10.74 13.86 -2.05
C PRO A 96 10.89 14.53 -0.68
N GLU A 97 10.05 15.52 -0.38
CA GLU A 97 10.03 16.25 0.90
C GLU A 97 9.70 15.35 2.10
N LYS A 98 9.02 14.22 1.87
CA LYS A 98 8.72 13.22 2.93
C LYS A 98 9.88 12.28 3.20
N ARG A 99 10.93 12.27 2.36
CA ARG A 99 12.12 11.43 2.59
C ARG A 99 12.81 11.77 3.90
N GLY A 100 13.01 13.06 4.19
CA GLY A 100 13.66 13.50 5.45
C GLY A 100 12.92 13.05 6.70
N ARG A 101 11.59 12.87 6.61
CA ARG A 101 10.77 12.33 7.71
C ARG A 101 11.08 10.87 8.02
N PHE A 102 11.36 10.04 7.00
CA PHE A 102 11.67 8.62 7.18
C PHE A 102 13.13 8.35 7.53
N VAL A 103 14.03 9.29 7.20
CA VAL A 103 15.48 9.16 7.40
C VAL A 103 15.96 9.90 8.66
N GLY A 104 15.09 10.66 9.34
CA GLY A 104 15.47 11.43 10.52
C GLY A 104 16.26 12.68 10.14
N GLY A 105 15.58 13.65 9.53
CA GLY A 105 16.14 14.99 9.28
C GLY A 105 16.29 15.80 10.58
N SER A 106 17.27 15.46 11.41
CA SER A 106 17.88 16.33 12.42
C SER A 106 19.30 15.82 12.71
N PRO A 107 20.34 16.68 12.82
CA PRO A 107 21.73 16.27 13.06
C PRO A 107 21.99 15.68 14.47
N ALA A 108 20.95 15.35 15.23
CA ALA A 108 21.06 14.77 16.56
C ALA A 108 19.99 13.69 16.74
N GLY A 109 20.41 12.44 16.89
CA GLY A 109 19.59 11.38 17.46
C GLY A 109 18.88 10.48 16.45
N LEU A 110 19.64 9.61 15.78
CA LEU A 110 19.15 8.23 15.67
C LEU A 110 19.37 7.61 17.06
N PRO A 111 18.37 6.95 17.67
CA PRO A 111 18.64 6.14 18.85
C PRO A 111 19.66 5.07 18.45
N SER A 112 20.79 5.07 19.15
CA SER A 112 21.74 3.96 19.14
C SER A 112 20.99 2.70 19.58
N PHE A 113 20.92 1.70 18.70
CA PHE A 113 20.61 0.33 19.09
C PHE A 113 21.83 -0.30 19.76
#